data_AF-A0A661IRX2-F1
#
_entry.id   AF-A0A661IRX2-F1
#
_cell.length_a   1.000
_cell.length_b   1.000
_cell.length_c   1.000
_cell.angle_alpha   90.00
_cell.angle_beta   90.00
_cell.angle_gamma   90.00
#
_symmetry.space_group_name_H-M   'P 1'
#
loop_
_entity.id
_entity.type
_entity.pdbx_description
1 polymer ?
#
loop_
_entity_poly.entity_id
_entity_poly.type
_entity_poly.pdbx_seq_one_letter_code
_entity_poly.pdbx_strand_id
1 'polypeptide(L)'
;ELYVPARDFVVGEAHPHWCVAVGSLDRLRPEFYGQAPDEGLFLERCAKEAIHEIGHTLGLGHCDDPRCVMSFSNSILETDRKGIDFCSECRSKVLRVLRASGTLLP
;
A
#
# COMPACT_ATOMS: atom_id res chain seq x y z
N GLU A 1 8.14 10.91 -9.62
CA GLU A 1 7.52 11.26 -8.32
C GLU A 1 6.04 11.63 -8.48
N LEU A 2 5.24 11.44 -7.43
CA LEU A 2 3.82 11.80 -7.36
C LEU A 2 3.58 12.79 -6.21
N TYR A 3 2.60 13.68 -6.40
CA TYR A 3 2.26 14.75 -5.48
C TYR A 3 0.75 14.92 -5.39
N VAL A 4 0.25 15.27 -4.21
CA VAL A 4 -1.14 15.70 -3.97
C VAL A 4 -1.14 17.04 -3.23
N PRO A 5 -2.16 17.90 -3.41
CA PRO A 5 -2.26 19.13 -2.65
C PRO A 5 -2.18 18.85 -1.14
N ALA A 6 -1.37 19.62 -0.41
CA ALA A 6 -1.06 19.50 1.02
C ALA A 6 0.01 18.46 1.43
N ARG A 7 0.72 17.81 0.48
CA ARG A 7 1.84 16.92 0.80
C ARG A 7 3.04 17.14 -0.11
N ASP A 8 4.23 17.00 0.48
CA ASP A 8 5.49 17.13 -0.24
C ASP A 8 5.73 15.98 -1.21
N PHE A 9 5.12 14.80 -1.00
CA PHE A 9 5.07 13.69 -1.95
C PHE A 9 4.04 12.65 -1.49
N VAL A 10 3.70 11.73 -2.40
CA VAL A 10 3.00 10.48 -2.05
C VAL A 10 3.69 9.28 -2.71
N VAL A 11 3.59 8.13 -2.04
CA VAL A 11 4.05 6.85 -2.59
C VAL A 11 3.03 6.29 -3.56
N GLY A 12 1.73 6.44 -3.26
CA GLY A 12 0.63 6.14 -4.15
C GLY A 12 -0.62 6.93 -3.78
N GLU A 13 -1.64 6.82 -4.63
CA GLU A 13 -2.97 7.36 -4.39
C GLU A 13 -4.00 6.43 -5.04
N ALA A 14 -5.13 6.22 -4.36
CA ALA A 14 -6.23 5.43 -4.84
C ALA A 14 -7.54 6.21 -4.79
N HIS A 15 -8.38 5.99 -5.79
CA HIS A 15 -9.74 6.51 -5.81
C HIS A 15 -10.75 5.35 -5.61
N PRO A 16 -11.28 5.15 -4.38
CA PRO A 16 -12.10 3.98 -4.04
C PRO A 16 -13.33 3.81 -4.94
N HIS A 17 -14.01 4.90 -5.28
CA HIS A 17 -15.23 4.84 -6.11
C HIS A 17 -14.97 4.33 -7.53
N TRP A 18 -13.83 4.69 -8.13
CA TRP A 18 -13.49 4.31 -9.51
C TRP A 18 -12.63 3.05 -9.58
N CYS A 19 -12.23 2.50 -8.41
CA CYS A 19 -11.37 1.33 -8.31
C CYS A 19 -10.03 1.47 -9.07
N VAL A 20 -9.48 2.70 -9.10
CA VAL A 20 -8.20 3.00 -9.74
C VAL A 20 -7.19 3.39 -8.67
N ALA A 21 -5.95 2.96 -8.82
CA ALA A 21 -4.83 3.45 -8.04
C ALA A 21 -3.58 3.65 -8.89
N VAL A 22 -2.68 4.49 -8.40
CA VAL A 22 -1.37 4.77 -9.00
C VAL A 22 -0.31 4.77 -7.91
N GLY A 23 0.86 4.20 -8.20
CA GLY A 23 2.01 4.17 -7.30
C GLY A 23 3.29 4.62 -7.98
N SER A 24 4.14 5.33 -7.26
CA SER A 24 5.48 5.76 -7.69
C SER A 24 6.53 4.83 -7.11
N LEU A 25 7.37 4.26 -7.98
CA LEU A 25 8.45 3.36 -7.55
C LEU A 25 9.74 4.09 -7.17
N ASP A 26 9.84 5.38 -7.51
CA ASP A 26 11.07 6.18 -7.43
C ASP A 26 11.67 6.18 -6.01
N ARG A 27 10.83 6.47 -5.01
CA ARG A 27 11.20 6.51 -3.59
C ARG A 27 11.25 5.14 -2.91
N LEU A 28 10.98 4.05 -3.64
CA LEU A 28 11.07 2.69 -3.08
C LEU A 28 12.47 2.09 -3.27
N ARG A 29 13.25 2.65 -4.19
CA ARG A 29 14.62 2.24 -4.48
C ARG A 29 15.56 2.62 -3.33
N PRO A 30 16.32 1.69 -2.74
CA PRO A 30 17.37 2.01 -1.76
C PRO A 30 18.32 3.11 -2.23
N GLU A 31 18.63 3.13 -3.53
CA GLU A 31 19.52 4.09 -4.18
C GLU A 31 19.03 5.54 -4.06
N PHE A 32 17.71 5.76 -3.99
CA PHE A 32 17.14 7.09 -3.75
C PHE A 32 17.64 7.68 -2.43
N TYR A 33 17.92 6.82 -1.44
CA TYR A 33 18.42 7.20 -0.11
C TYR A 33 19.94 7.02 0.03
N GLY A 34 20.66 6.85 -1.09
CA GLY A 34 22.12 6.67 -1.08
C GLY A 34 22.59 5.31 -0.55
N GLN A 35 21.70 4.32 -0.47
CA GLN A 35 22.05 2.95 -0.10
C GLN A 35 22.52 2.15 -1.33
N ALA A 36 23.19 1.03 -1.10
CA ALA A 36 23.52 0.10 -2.18
C ALA A 36 22.23 -0.49 -2.79
N PRO A 37 22.23 -0.82 -4.10
CA PRO A 37 21.10 -1.51 -4.71
C PRO A 37 20.74 -2.79 -3.96
N ASP A 38 19.46 -2.95 -3.67
CA ASP A 38 18.89 -4.17 -3.08
C ASP A 38 17.55 -4.43 -3.77
N GLU A 39 17.56 -5.36 -4.74
CA GLU A 39 16.39 -5.71 -5.53
C GLU A 39 15.32 -6.41 -4.69
N GLY A 40 15.71 -7.19 -3.68
CA GLY A 40 14.78 -7.87 -2.79
C GLY A 40 13.98 -6.87 -1.97
N LEU A 41 14.67 -5.91 -1.35
CA LEU A 41 14.05 -4.84 -0.58
C LEU A 41 13.19 -3.92 -1.47
N PHE A 42 13.67 -3.59 -2.67
CA PHE A 42 12.89 -2.81 -3.63
C PHE A 42 11.58 -3.50 -3.99
N LEU A 43 11.60 -4.80 -4.32
CA LEU A 43 10.40 -5.56 -4.67
C LEU A 43 9.46 -5.74 -3.49
N GLU A 44 9.98 -5.94 -2.28
CA GLU A 44 9.18 -6.00 -1.06
C GLU A 44 8.40 -4.70 -0.84
N ARG A 45 9.07 -3.55 -0.96
CA ARG A 45 8.46 -2.23 -0.87
C ARG A 45 7.40 -2.02 -1.95
N CYS A 46 7.70 -2.38 -3.21
CA CYS A 46 6.72 -2.31 -4.30
C CYS A 46 5.46 -3.12 -3.98
N ALA A 47 5.63 -4.35 -3.49
CA ALA A 47 4.51 -5.22 -3.16
C ALA A 47 3.65 -4.65 -2.02
N LYS A 48 4.28 -4.16 -0.95
CA LYS A 48 3.59 -3.53 0.19
C LYS A 48 2.72 -2.35 -0.25
N GLU A 49 3.27 -1.45 -1.05
CA GLU A 49 2.55 -0.26 -1.50
C GLU A 49 1.49 -0.60 -2.55
N ALA A 50 1.76 -1.53 -3.47
CA ALA A 50 0.74 -2.01 -4.41
C ALA A 50 -0.46 -2.64 -3.68
N ILE A 51 -0.21 -3.47 -2.66
CA ILE A 51 -1.27 -4.09 -1.85
C ILE A 51 -2.02 -3.03 -1.02
N HIS A 52 -1.32 -2.02 -0.48
CA HIS A 52 -1.93 -0.90 0.23
C HIS A 52 -2.93 -0.15 -0.66
N GLU A 53 -2.51 0.23 -1.85
CA GLU A 53 -3.34 0.96 -2.81
C GLU A 53 -4.52 0.11 -3.32
N ILE A 54 -4.31 -1.19 -3.57
CA ILE A 54 -5.41 -2.12 -3.87
C ILE A 54 -6.39 -2.22 -2.68
N GLY A 55 -5.89 -2.19 -1.44
CA GLY A 55 -6.75 -2.13 -0.26
C GLY A 55 -7.67 -0.91 -0.29
N HIS A 56 -7.15 0.26 -0.70
CA HIS A 56 -7.96 1.46 -0.90
C HIS A 56 -8.98 1.32 -2.03
N THR A 57 -8.65 0.68 -3.16
CA THR A 57 -9.64 0.41 -4.23
C THR A 57 -10.75 -0.54 -3.77
N LEU A 58 -10.47 -1.40 -2.79
CA LEU A 58 -11.44 -2.25 -2.11
C LEU A 58 -12.20 -1.53 -0.97
N GLY A 59 -12.00 -0.22 -0.80
CA GLY A 59 -12.73 0.61 0.16
C GLY A 59 -12.17 0.59 1.59
N LEU A 60 -10.96 0.10 1.81
CA LEU A 60 -10.31 0.22 3.12
C LEU A 60 -9.73 1.63 3.29
N GLY A 61 -9.77 2.15 4.51
CA GLY A 61 -8.95 3.30 4.93
C GLY A 61 -7.62 2.84 5.53
N HIS A 62 -6.85 3.78 6.05
CA HIS A 62 -5.64 3.46 6.83
C HIS A 62 -5.98 2.66 8.10
N CYS A 63 -5.01 1.89 8.57
CA CYS A 63 -5.07 1.08 9.78
C CYS A 63 -4.07 1.56 10.82
N ASP A 64 -4.45 1.56 12.09
CA ASP A 64 -3.58 1.97 13.21
C ASP A 64 -2.58 0.87 13.61
N ASP A 65 -2.73 -0.37 13.14
CA ASP A 65 -1.75 -1.45 13.37
C ASP A 65 -0.53 -1.21 12.47
N PRO A 66 0.65 -0.86 13.03
CA PRO A 66 1.83 -0.52 12.24
C PRO A 66 2.41 -1.71 11.48
N ARG A 67 1.94 -2.94 11.73
CA ARG A 67 2.34 -4.14 10.99
C ARG A 67 1.37 -4.51 9.88
N CYS A 68 0.19 -3.88 9.82
CA CYS A 68 -0.77 -4.09 8.73
C CYS A 68 -0.27 -3.40 7.47
N VAL A 69 -0.45 -4.03 6.30
CA VAL A 69 -0.14 -3.41 5.00
C VAL A 69 -0.93 -2.12 4.76
N MET A 70 -2.10 -1.95 5.40
CA MET A 70 -2.89 -0.71 5.38
C MET A 70 -2.41 0.35 6.37
N SER A 71 -1.31 0.13 7.10
CA SER A 71 -0.68 1.20 7.87
C SER A 71 -0.21 2.29 6.92
N PHE A 72 -0.55 3.53 7.26
CA PHE A 72 -0.10 4.70 6.54
C PHE A 72 1.43 4.87 6.68
N SER A 73 2.07 5.35 5.62
CA SER A 73 3.52 5.54 5.56
C SER A 73 3.84 6.91 4.94
N ASN A 74 4.51 7.76 5.71
CA ASN A 74 5.06 9.05 5.28
C ASN A 74 6.57 8.99 5.04
N SER A 75 7.21 7.86 5.33
CA SER A 75 8.64 7.65 5.16
C SER A 75 8.94 6.22 4.74
N ILE A 76 10.10 6.01 4.12
CA ILE A 76 10.53 4.67 3.71
C ILE A 76 10.71 3.72 4.91
N LEU A 77 11.10 4.26 6.07
CA LEU A 77 11.23 3.49 7.31
C LEU A 77 9.89 2.95 7.80
N GLU A 78 8.81 3.70 7.61
CA GLU A 78 7.45 3.23 7.94
C GLU A 78 6.96 2.17 6.94
N THR A 79 7.28 2.33 5.65
CA THR A 79 7.03 1.30 4.63
C THR A 79 7.81 0.01 4.95
N ASP A 80 9.04 0.11 5.42
CA ASP A 80 9.85 -1.04 5.82
C ASP A 80 9.27 -1.72 7.07
N ARG A 81 8.70 -0.94 8.00
CA ARG A 81 8.13 -1.44 9.25
C ARG A 81 6.83 -2.21 9.09
N LYS A 82 5.95 -1.81 8.14
CA LYS A 82 4.70 -2.53 7.90
C LYS A 82 4.95 -3.90 7.29
N GLY A 83 4.08 -4.86 7.60
CA GLY A 83 4.07 -6.18 6.97
C GLY A 83 3.44 -6.12 5.58
N ILE A 84 3.58 -7.22 4.84
CA ILE A 84 2.91 -7.40 3.53
C ILE A 84 1.43 -7.81 3.69
N ASP A 85 1.06 -8.33 4.85
CA ASP A 85 -0.26 -8.88 5.11
C ASP A 85 -1.24 -7.86 5.69
N PHE A 86 -2.53 -8.09 5.40
CA PHE A 86 -3.61 -7.44 6.14
C PHE A 86 -3.71 -8.00 7.56
N CYS A 87 -3.93 -7.13 8.55
CA CYS A 87 -4.35 -7.58 9.88
C CYS A 87 -5.72 -8.29 9.81
N SER A 88 -6.11 -8.98 10.89
CA SER A 88 -7.36 -9.75 10.94
C SER A 88 -8.61 -8.93 10.61
N GLU A 89 -8.64 -7.66 11.01
CA GLU A 89 -9.74 -6.74 10.74
C GLU A 89 -9.79 -6.34 9.26
N CYS A 90 -8.68 -5.84 8.70
CA CYS A 90 -8.59 -5.46 7.29
C CYS A 90 -8.86 -6.66 6.37
N ARG A 91 -8.33 -7.84 6.70
CA ARG A 91 -8.59 -9.09 5.96
C ARG A 91 -10.09 -9.43 5.94
N SER A 92 -10.78 -9.26 7.06
CA SER A 92 -12.22 -9.51 7.14
C SER A 92 -13.03 -8.53 6.26
N LYS A 93 -12.61 -7.27 6.17
CA LYS A 93 -13.21 -6.26 5.29
C LYS A 93 -13.00 -6.63 3.81
N VAL A 94 -11.78 -6.97 3.41
CA VAL A 94 -11.44 -7.41 2.04
C VAL A 94 -12.27 -8.64 1.64
N LEU A 95 -12.32 -9.67 2.48
CA LEU A 95 -13.08 -10.89 2.17
C LEU A 95 -14.58 -10.61 2.02
N ARG A 96 -15.14 -9.65 2.77
CA ARG A 96 -16.54 -9.24 2.61
C ARG A 96 -16.78 -8.63 1.24
N VAL A 97 -15.89 -7.74 0.79
CA VAL A 97 -15.98 -7.08 -0.53
C VAL A 97 -15.86 -8.11 -1.65
N LEU A 98 -14.83 -8.96 -1.62
CA LEU A 98 -14.60 -9.97 -2.66
C LEU A 98 -15.75 -10.99 -2.80
N ARG A 99 -16.41 -11.35 -1.69
CA ARG A 99 -17.61 -12.19 -1.72
C ARG A 99 -18.81 -11.47 -2.33
N ALA A 100 -19.02 -10.20 -1.99
CA ALA A 100 -20.11 -9.41 -2.55
C ALA A 100 -19.94 -9.16 -4.06
N SER A 101 -18.69 -9.07 -4.53
CA SER A 101 -18.35 -8.89 -5.95
C SER A 101 -18.37 -10.19 -6.77
N GLY A 102 -18.64 -11.34 -6.17
CA GLY A 102 -18.60 -12.65 -6.84
C GLY A 102 -17.20 -13.11 -7.26
N THR A 103 -16.14 -12.46 -6.77
CA THR A 103 -14.74 -12.76 -7.09
C THR A 103 -14.21 -13.96 -6.29
N LEU A 104 -14.81 -14.24 -5.14
CA LEU A 104 -14.65 -15.51 -4.43
C LEU A 104 -15.93 -16.31 -4.63
N LEU A 105 -15.87 -17.35 -5.48
CA LEU A 105 -16.91 -18.39 -5.50
C LEU A 105 -16.98 -19.07 -4.13
N PRO A 106 -18.18 -19.53 -3.70
CA PRO A 106 -18.38 -20.16 -2.40
C PRO A 106 -17.48 -21.38 -2.15
#